data_AF-A0AAU5T1L8-F1
#
_entry.id   AF-A0AAU5T1L8-F1
#
_cell.length_a   1.000
_cell.length_b   1.000
_cell.length_c   1.000
_cell.angle_alpha   90.00
_cell.angle_beta   90.00
_cell.angle_gamma   90.00
#
_symmetry.space_group_name_H-M   'P 1'
#
loop_
_entity.id
_entity.type
_entity.pdbx_description
1 polymer ?
#
loop_
_entity_poly.entity_id
_entity_poly.type
_entity_poly.pdbx_seq_one_letter_code
_entity_poly.pdbx_strand_id
1 'polypeptide(L)' 'MLDVSLVRPDLVAEISADRSIDRGGVWRHPLRFKRLRLDVVAGDVPGFGEGRAAG' A
#
# COMPACT_ATOMS: atom_id res chain seq x y z
N MET A 1 -0.11 -15.77 -18.15
CA MET A 1 1.15 -16.14 -17.49
C MET A 1 1.68 -14.88 -16.82
N LEU A 2 1.90 -14.90 -15.51
CA LEU A 2 2.46 -13.78 -14.76
C LEU A 2 3.98 -13.96 -14.74
N ASP A 3 4.72 -12.97 -15.21
CA ASP A 3 6.17 -12.94 -15.08
C ASP A 3 6.55 -12.27 -13.76
N VAL A 4 7.39 -12.94 -12.96
CA VAL A 4 7.72 -12.52 -11.59
C VAL A 4 9.20 -12.18 -11.54
N SER A 5 9.50 -10.92 -11.24
CA SER A 5 10.86 -10.44 -10.97
C SER A 5 10.98 -10.08 -9.50
N LEU A 6 11.92 -10.73 -8.80
CA LEU A 6 12.25 -10.38 -7.41
C LEU A 6 13.20 -9.18 -7.40
N VAL A 7 12.85 -8.17 -6.62
CA VAL A 7 13.64 -6.95 -6.44
C VAL A 7 13.77 -6.61 -4.97
N ARG A 8 14.84 -5.92 -4.61
CA ARG A 8 14.96 -5.33 -3.28
C ARG A 8 14.06 -4.08 -3.18
N PRO A 9 13.22 -3.96 -2.15
CA PRO A 9 12.36 -2.79 -1.99
C PRO A 9 13.13 -1.63 -1.35
N ASP A 10 13.70 -0.76 -2.20
CA ASP A 10 14.44 0.42 -1.75
C ASP A 10 13.64 1.74 -1.91
N LEU A 11 12.53 1.72 -2.66
CA LEU A 11 11.69 2.90 -2.94
C LEU A 11 10.36 2.85 -2.18
N VAL A 12 9.96 4.00 -1.63
CA VAL A 12 8.69 4.18 -0.92
C VAL A 12 7.70 4.98 -1.77
N ALA A 13 6.46 4.50 -1.87
CA ALA A 13 5.38 5.17 -2.57
C ALA A 13 4.25 5.54 -1.61
N GLU A 14 3.71 6.73 -1.78
CA GLU A 14 2.46 7.14 -1.14
C GLU A 14 1.28 6.69 -2.00
N ILE A 15 0.30 6.03 -1.37
CA ILE A 15 -0.93 5.55 -2.01
C ILE A 15 -2.13 5.99 -1.19
N SER A 16 -3.24 6.33 -1.85
CA SER A 16 -4.53 6.48 -1.18
C SER A 16 -5.34 5.21 -1.34
N ALA A 17 -5.88 4.69 -0.25
CA ALA A 17 -6.78 3.54 -0.23
C ALA A 17 -8.17 4.00 0.20
N ASP A 18 -9.18 3.79 -0.64
CA ASP A 18 -10.56 3.94 -0.22
C ASP A 18 -11.07 2.58 0.26
N ARG A 19 -11.83 2.55 1.37
CA ARG A 19 -12.65 1.39 1.72
C ARG A 19 -14.05 1.66 1.24
N SER A 20 -14.42 1.10 0.10
CA SER A 20 -15.80 1.11 -0.38
C SER A 20 -16.34 -0.31 -0.33
N ILE A 21 -17.30 -0.54 0.56
CA ILE A 21 -18.16 -1.71 0.47
C ILE A 21 -19.28 -1.34 -0.51
N ASP A 22 -19.33 -2.01 -1.66
CA ASP A 22 -20.45 -1.83 -2.58
C ASP A 22 -21.75 -2.40 -1.97
N ARG A 23 -22.93 -1.98 -2.46
CA ARG A 23 -24.26 -2.45 -1.97
C ARG A 23 -24.43 -3.98 -1.97
N GLY A 24 -23.58 -4.72 -2.69
CA GLY A 24 -23.54 -6.19 -2.69
C GLY A 24 -22.54 -6.82 -1.71
N GLY A 25 -21.92 -6.06 -0.80
CA GLY A 25 -20.93 -6.59 0.16
C GLY A 25 -19.54 -6.84 -0.44
N VAL A 26 -19.29 -6.42 -1.68
CA VAL A 26 -17.99 -6.56 -2.34
C VAL A 26 -17.05 -5.48 -1.82
N TRP A 27 -15.97 -5.91 -1.18
CA TRP A 27 -14.89 -5.04 -0.77
C TRP A 27 -14.11 -4.56 -2.00
N ARG A 28 -14.34 -3.31 -2.39
CA ARG A 28 -13.46 -2.63 -3.33
C ARG A 28 -12.48 -1.83 -2.48
N HIS A 29 -11.22 -2.22 -2.56
CA HIS A 29 -10.11 -1.43 -2.03
C HIS A 29 -9.42 -0.72 -3.19
N PRO A 30 -10.02 0.35 -3.80
CA PRO A 30 -9.30 1.11 -4.80
C PRO A 30 -8.05 1.72 -4.16
N LEU A 31 -6.90 1.29 -4.67
CA LEU A 31 -5.61 1.91 -4.41
C LEU A 31 -5.32 2.88 -5.55
N ARG A 32 -4.98 4.12 -5.22
CA ARG A 32 -4.48 5.10 -6.19
C ARG A 32 -3.07 5.50 -5.80
N PHE A 33 -2.14 5.38 -6.74
CA PHE A 33 -0.79 5.91 -6.58
C PHE A 33 -0.82 7.44 -6.48
N LYS A 34 -0.10 8.00 -5.52
CA LYS A 34 0.03 9.46 -5.36
C LYS A 34 1.38 9.94 -5.87
N ARG A 35 2.47 9.46 -5.27
CA ARG A 35 3.84 9.88 -5.59
C ARG A 35 4.88 8.96 -4.96
N LEU A 36 6.13 9.04 -5.45
CA LEU A 36 7.27 8.51 -4.72
C LEU A 36 7.63 9.45 -3.56
N ARG A 37 7.99 8.87 -2.42
CA ARG A 37 8.54 9.57 -1.25
C ARG A 37 10.05 9.45 -1.28
N LEU A 38 10.70 10.37 -2.01
CA LEU A 38 12.17 10.40 -2.08
C LEU A 38 12.80 10.88 -0.77
N ASP A 39 11.97 11.39 0.14
CA ASP A 39 12.31 11.83 1.49
C ASP A 39 12.20 10.73 2.55
N VAL A 40 11.76 9.51 2.19
CA VAL A 40 11.50 8.40 3.12
C VAL A 40 12.20 7.15 2.62
N VAL A 41 12.86 6.40 3.51
CA VAL A 41 13.47 5.10 3.16
C VAL A 41 12.63 3.94 3.67
N ALA A 42 12.85 2.75 3.10
CA ALA A 42 12.05 1.55 3.43
C ALA A 42 12.06 1.20 4.93
N GLY A 43 13.16 1.47 5.64
CA GLY A 43 13.27 1.23 7.08
C GLY A 43 12.42 2.15 7.95
N ASP A 44 11.94 3.28 7.41
CA ASP A 44 11.08 4.22 8.13
C ASP A 44 9.60 3.81 8.07
N VAL A 45 9.24 2.87 7.19
CA VAL A 45 7.86 2.39 7.03
C VAL A 45 7.62 1.26 8.04
N PRO A 46 6.57 1.34 8.89
CA PRO A 46 6.25 0.27 9.82
C PRO A 46 6.06 -1.06 9.10
N GLY A 47 6.51 -2.14 9.74
CA GLY A 47 6.24 -3.50 9.26
C GLY A 47 4.74 -3.75 9.14
N PHE A 48 4.36 -4.71 8.30
CA PHE A 48 2.96 -5.11 8.18
C PHE A 48 2.42 -5.55 9.55
N GLY A 49 1.38 -4.89 10.04
CA GLY A 49 0.80 -5.12 11.37
C GLY A 49 1.37 -4.24 12.49
N GLU A 50 2.51 -3.58 12.30
CA GLU A 50 3.16 -2.75 13.32
C GLU A 50 2.65 -1.29 13.34
N GLY A 51 1.93 -0.86 12.31
CA GLY A 51 1.40 0.50 12.17
C GLY A 51 -0.10 0.67 12.39
N ARG A 52 -0.85 -0.40 12.71
CA ARG A 52 -2.31 -0.30 12.90
C ARG A 52 -2.65 -0.03 14.37
N ALA A 53 -2.92 1.23 14.71
CA ALA A 53 -3.89 1.49 15.78
C ALA A 53 -5.25 1.00 15.27
N ALA A 54 -5.84 0.02 15.95
CA ALA A 54 -7.20 -0.42 15.67
C ALA A 54 -8.15 0.77 15.91
N GLY A 55 -8.62 1.36 14.82
CA GLY A 55 -9.82 2.19 14.77
C GLY A 55 -10.95 1.41 14.15
#